data_AF-A0A6G9XX73-F1
#
_entry.id   AF-A0A6G9XX73-F1
#
_cell.length_a   1.000
_cell.length_b   1.000
_cell.length_c   1.000
_cell.angle_alpha   90.00
_cell.angle_beta   90.00
_cell.angle_gamma   90.00
#
_symmetry.space_group_name_H-M   'P 1'
#
loop_
_entity.id
_entity.type
_entity.pdbx_description
1 polymer ?
#
loop_
_entity_poly.entity_id
_entity_poly.type
_entity_poly.pdbx_seq_one_letter_code
_entity_poly.pdbx_strand_id
1 'polypeptide(L)'
;MACAAALWPGFAGPAAAESPVSATACGTPLDAAEIATITELSDMDTIAGADGVQRLVEVGERNAQIMEILVAHGDRRGLFALMNDTADRATVLPMIRSGAGLTDPQRDAQFFFEGYEAWLRAVHAEFTGVPIAWQWAPYFGLAGNCAESGAYVAMVGYNAHMSVDIPQALASTGIGPDNSADYFKLMDAIAVNNPTLVSRTKQTYNADVGPLWRFYFFGEGLDRITGEGVGSTMLLRSALASVNATNLANGVGLANPATRGITTTAINATWGAIDGVLATLTKVNGL
;
A
#
# COMPACT_ATOMS: atom_id res chain seq x y z
N MET A 1 -42.87 -29.95 44.39
CA MET A 1 -42.63 -29.61 42.97
C MET A 1 -41.19 -29.15 42.86
N ALA A 2 -40.30 -29.99 42.34
CA ALA A 2 -38.88 -29.70 42.17
C ALA A 2 -38.61 -29.43 40.69
N CYS A 3 -38.16 -28.21 40.36
CA CYS A 3 -37.69 -27.88 39.01
C CYS A 3 -36.21 -28.26 38.91
N ALA A 4 -35.91 -29.24 38.07
CA ALA A 4 -34.54 -29.57 37.67
C ALA A 4 -34.08 -28.59 36.59
N ALA A 5 -32.99 -27.87 36.86
CA ALA A 5 -32.29 -27.07 35.86
C ALA A 5 -31.40 -27.99 35.02
N ALA A 6 -31.67 -28.07 33.71
CA ALA A 6 -30.81 -28.74 32.76
C ALA A 6 -29.69 -27.77 32.35
N LEU A 7 -28.45 -28.06 32.75
CA LEU A 7 -27.25 -27.40 32.26
C LEU A 7 -26.87 -28.01 30.91
N TRP A 8 -26.95 -27.22 29.84
CA TRP A 8 -26.38 -27.61 28.56
C TRP A 8 -24.86 -27.39 28.58
N PRO A 9 -24.05 -28.40 28.23
CA PRO A 9 -22.62 -28.20 28.04
C PRO A 9 -22.40 -27.37 26.77
N GLY A 10 -21.72 -26.23 26.93
CA GLY A 10 -21.31 -25.39 25.81
C GLY A 10 -20.41 -26.15 24.85
N PHE A 11 -20.70 -26.03 23.56
CA PHE A 11 -19.78 -26.44 22.50
C PHE A 11 -18.56 -25.52 22.53
N ALA A 12 -17.47 -25.98 23.14
CA ALA A 12 -16.15 -25.45 22.83
C ALA A 12 -15.79 -25.92 21.42
N GLY A 13 -15.95 -25.03 20.44
CA GLY A 13 -15.43 -25.27 19.09
C GLY A 13 -13.91 -25.47 19.17
N PRO A 14 -13.31 -26.31 18.30
CA PRO A 14 -11.87 -26.45 18.24
C PRO A 14 -11.26 -25.07 17.94
N ALA A 15 -10.29 -24.66 18.76
CA ALA A 15 -9.43 -23.53 18.41
C ALA A 15 -8.83 -23.85 17.03
N ALA A 16 -9.11 -23.00 16.04
CA ALA A 16 -8.45 -23.11 14.76
C ALA A 16 -6.95 -23.00 15.02
N ALA A 17 -6.19 -24.04 14.68
CA ALA A 17 -4.75 -23.96 14.71
C ALA A 17 -4.34 -22.86 13.74
N GLU A 18 -3.63 -21.84 14.23
CA GLU A 18 -2.99 -20.84 13.38
C GLU A 18 -2.13 -21.59 12.35
N SER A 19 -2.41 -21.37 11.07
CA SER A 19 -1.55 -21.90 10.01
C SER A 19 -0.15 -21.36 10.25
N PRO A 20 0.89 -22.21 10.27
CA PRO A 20 2.25 -21.73 10.49
C PRO A 20 2.60 -20.71 9.40
N VAL A 21 3.00 -19.52 9.83
CA VAL A 21 3.46 -18.43 8.96
C VAL A 21 4.57 -18.95 8.07
N SER A 22 4.48 -18.68 6.77
CA SER A 22 5.49 -19.19 5.84
C SER A 22 6.81 -18.48 6.04
N ALA A 23 7.82 -19.24 6.48
CA ALA A 23 9.21 -18.79 6.55
C ALA A 23 9.80 -18.54 5.16
N THR A 24 9.18 -19.07 4.10
CA THR A 24 9.68 -18.96 2.73
C THR A 24 8.58 -18.41 1.82
N ALA A 25 8.82 -17.28 1.17
CA ALA A 25 8.07 -16.83 0.01
C ALA A 25 8.92 -17.01 -1.24
N CYS A 26 9.89 -16.11 -1.46
CA CYS A 26 10.93 -16.22 -2.49
C CYS A 26 12.29 -15.91 -1.89
N GLY A 27 13.36 -16.39 -2.54
CA GLY A 27 14.73 -16.20 -2.06
C GLY A 27 15.08 -17.18 -0.93
N THR A 28 15.80 -16.70 0.10
CA THR A 28 16.21 -17.53 1.24
C THR A 28 15.17 -17.50 2.36
N PRO A 29 14.94 -18.60 3.10
CA PRO A 29 13.99 -18.62 4.21
C PRO A 29 14.36 -17.60 5.30
N LEU A 30 13.36 -16.98 5.91
CA LEU A 30 13.49 -16.21 7.15
C LEU A 30 13.65 -17.15 8.33
N ASP A 31 14.41 -16.74 9.34
CA ASP A 31 14.45 -17.45 10.62
C ASP A 31 13.30 -17.02 11.57
N ALA A 32 13.15 -17.76 12.67
CA ALA A 32 12.07 -17.51 13.63
C ALA A 32 12.20 -16.16 14.35
N ALA A 33 13.43 -15.65 14.55
CA ALA A 33 13.67 -14.37 15.19
C ALA A 33 13.33 -13.21 14.24
N GLU A 34 13.62 -13.36 12.95
CA GLU A 34 13.25 -12.41 11.90
C GLU A 34 11.73 -12.31 11.75
N ILE A 35 11.02 -13.46 11.73
CA ILE A 35 9.54 -13.49 11.70
C ILE A 35 8.96 -12.78 12.94
N ALA A 36 9.49 -13.06 14.13
CA ALA A 36 9.07 -12.39 15.36
C ALA A 36 9.33 -10.89 15.31
N THR A 37 10.48 -10.47 14.77
CA THR A 37 10.83 -9.05 14.61
C THR A 37 9.87 -8.34 13.65
N ILE A 38 9.57 -8.94 12.49
CA ILE A 38 8.59 -8.39 11.55
C ILE A 38 7.20 -8.29 12.20
N THR A 39 6.80 -9.31 12.96
CA THR A 39 5.52 -9.32 13.69
C THR A 39 5.41 -8.16 14.68
N GLU A 40 6.45 -7.93 15.49
CA GLU A 40 6.51 -6.83 16.44
C GLU A 40 6.53 -5.46 15.74
N LEU A 41 7.37 -5.29 14.72
CA LEU A 41 7.48 -4.02 14.00
C LEU A 41 6.20 -3.66 13.24
N SER A 42 5.41 -4.65 12.82
CA SER A 42 4.15 -4.43 12.10
C SER A 42 2.93 -4.26 13.03
N ASP A 43 3.09 -4.47 14.34
CA ASP A 43 2.02 -4.28 15.32
C ASP A 43 1.72 -2.79 15.54
N MET A 44 0.62 -2.33 14.96
CA MET A 44 0.15 -0.95 15.03
C MET A 44 -0.40 -0.55 16.41
N ASP A 45 -0.68 -1.50 17.30
CA ASP A 45 -1.22 -1.20 18.63
C ASP A 45 -0.10 -0.77 19.61
N THR A 46 1.16 -0.91 19.20
CA THR A 46 2.35 -0.53 19.98
C THR A 46 2.95 0.82 19.58
N ILE A 47 2.32 1.57 18.68
CA ILE A 47 2.80 2.89 18.25
C ILE A 47 2.71 3.89 19.40
N ALA A 48 3.83 4.54 19.71
CA ALA A 48 3.95 5.40 20.90
C ALA A 48 4.02 6.90 20.59
N GLY A 49 4.21 7.30 19.32
CA GLY A 49 4.29 8.69 18.91
C GLY A 49 3.11 9.55 19.39
N ALA A 50 3.41 10.74 19.95
CA ALA A 50 2.41 11.59 20.58
C ALA A 50 1.61 12.47 19.60
N ASP A 51 2.14 12.69 18.39
CA ASP A 51 1.53 13.51 17.34
C ASP A 51 1.72 12.87 15.95
N GLY A 52 1.11 13.45 14.90
CA GLY A 52 1.10 12.88 13.55
C GLY A 52 2.50 12.73 12.96
N VAL A 53 3.39 13.69 13.21
CA VAL A 53 4.78 13.65 12.74
C VAL A 53 5.57 12.57 13.45
N GLN A 54 5.46 12.48 14.78
CA GLN A 54 6.16 11.45 15.56
C GLN A 54 5.70 10.05 15.16
N ARG A 55 4.38 9.85 15.01
CA ARG A 55 3.80 8.58 14.58
C ARG A 55 4.27 8.21 13.17
N LEU A 56 4.29 9.15 12.23
CA LEU A 56 4.79 8.91 10.87
C LEU A 56 6.27 8.50 10.87
N VAL A 57 7.11 9.20 11.64
CA VAL A 57 8.54 8.85 11.76
C VAL A 57 8.70 7.44 12.31
N GLU A 58 7.95 7.10 13.36
CA GLU A 58 8.01 5.77 13.97
C GLU A 58 7.61 4.65 13.00
N VAL A 59 6.48 4.77 12.30
CA VAL A 59 6.05 3.74 11.32
C VAL A 59 6.98 3.67 10.11
N GLY A 60 7.57 4.79 9.69
CA GLY A 60 8.58 4.81 8.63
C GLY A 60 9.86 4.05 9.03
N GLU A 61 10.32 4.23 10.27
CA GLU A 61 11.47 3.49 10.82
C GLU A 61 11.18 1.99 10.96
N ARG A 62 9.97 1.62 11.40
CA ARG A 62 9.55 0.21 11.49
C ARG A 62 9.47 -0.44 10.11
N ASN A 63 8.85 0.23 9.13
CA ASN A 63 8.79 -0.25 7.76
C ASN A 63 10.18 -0.42 7.15
N ALA A 64 11.12 0.49 7.42
CA ALA A 64 12.48 0.37 6.94
C ALA A 64 13.19 -0.88 7.48
N GLN A 65 13.02 -1.20 8.76
CA GLN A 65 13.59 -2.42 9.35
C GLN A 65 12.96 -3.69 8.76
N ILE A 66 11.63 -3.71 8.59
CA ILE A 66 10.94 -4.82 7.90
C ILE A 66 11.48 -4.98 6.47
N MET A 67 11.60 -3.87 5.74
CA MET A 67 12.14 -3.85 4.38
C MET A 67 13.56 -4.39 4.32
N GLU A 68 14.44 -4.00 5.23
CA GLU A 68 15.83 -4.47 5.29
C GLU A 68 15.90 -6.00 5.47
N ILE A 69 15.10 -6.57 6.38
CA ILE A 69 15.02 -8.02 6.59
C ILE A 69 14.56 -8.72 5.31
N LEU A 70 13.44 -8.29 4.72
CA LEU A 70 12.87 -8.94 3.53
C LEU A 70 13.80 -8.82 2.32
N VAL A 71 14.44 -7.66 2.13
CA VAL A 71 15.41 -7.43 1.06
C VAL A 71 16.63 -8.33 1.21
N ALA A 72 17.17 -8.49 2.42
CA ALA A 72 18.33 -9.35 2.67
C ALA A 72 18.08 -10.80 2.24
N HIS A 73 16.82 -11.25 2.26
CA HIS A 73 16.41 -12.59 1.88
C HIS A 73 15.92 -12.69 0.42
N GLY A 74 15.81 -11.57 -0.30
CA GLY A 74 15.16 -11.56 -1.62
C GLY A 74 13.67 -11.89 -1.56
N ASP A 75 13.04 -11.68 -0.40
CA ASP A 75 11.64 -11.97 -0.14
C ASP A 75 10.75 -10.91 -0.78
N ARG A 76 9.93 -11.32 -1.75
CA ARG A 76 9.09 -10.39 -2.54
C ARG A 76 7.97 -9.74 -1.74
N ARG A 77 7.69 -10.20 -0.51
CA ARG A 77 6.82 -9.50 0.44
C ARG A 77 7.37 -8.12 0.83
N GLY A 78 8.66 -7.87 0.57
CA GLY A 78 9.31 -6.57 0.79
C GLY A 78 9.24 -5.60 -0.39
N LEU A 79 8.64 -5.97 -1.53
CA LEU A 79 8.55 -5.09 -2.71
C LEU A 79 7.80 -3.78 -2.43
N PHE A 80 6.66 -3.85 -1.75
CA PHE A 80 5.91 -2.64 -1.39
C PHE A 80 6.62 -1.86 -0.26
N ALA A 81 7.19 -2.54 0.73
CA ALA A 81 7.95 -1.91 1.81
C ALA A 81 9.11 -1.05 1.27
N LEU A 82 9.83 -1.55 0.26
CA LEU A 82 10.91 -0.82 -0.44
C LEU A 82 10.40 0.43 -1.16
N MET A 83 9.26 0.32 -1.84
CA MET A 83 8.64 1.46 -2.51
C MET A 83 8.27 2.53 -1.49
N ASN A 84 7.56 2.12 -0.44
CA ASN A 84 7.04 3.04 0.58
C ASN A 84 8.19 3.75 1.32
N ASP A 85 9.22 3.01 1.75
CA ASP A 85 10.44 3.58 2.35
C ASP A 85 11.14 4.58 1.41
N THR A 86 11.23 4.24 0.12
CA THR A 86 11.88 5.11 -0.87
C THR A 86 11.11 6.41 -1.05
N ALA A 87 9.78 6.35 -1.20
CA ALA A 87 8.94 7.54 -1.32
C ALA A 87 9.04 8.42 -0.08
N ASP A 88 8.98 7.79 1.10
CA ASP A 88 8.93 8.46 2.39
C ASP A 88 10.25 9.17 2.72
N ARG A 89 11.38 8.46 2.65
CA ARG A 89 12.70 9.02 2.95
C ARG A 89 13.17 10.05 1.94
N ALA A 90 12.86 9.86 0.66
CA ALA A 90 13.31 10.77 -0.38
C ALA A 90 12.45 12.04 -0.47
N THR A 91 11.18 11.97 -0.08
CA THR A 91 10.20 13.03 -0.35
C THR A 91 9.42 13.44 0.88
N VAL A 92 8.64 12.53 1.45
CA VAL A 92 7.60 12.86 2.44
C VAL A 92 8.19 13.38 3.73
N LEU A 93 9.03 12.59 4.41
CA LEU A 93 9.63 13.01 5.68
C LEU A 93 10.45 14.31 5.56
N PRO A 94 11.28 14.51 4.51
CA PRO A 94 11.94 15.80 4.30
C PRO A 94 10.95 16.98 4.18
N MET A 95 9.86 16.83 3.43
CA MET A 95 8.87 17.88 3.24
C MET A 95 8.10 18.18 4.53
N ILE A 96 7.64 17.14 5.23
CA ILE A 96 6.91 17.26 6.50
C ILE A 96 7.80 17.94 7.56
N ARG A 97 9.05 17.48 7.73
CA ARG A 97 9.96 18.00 8.76
C ARG A 97 10.39 19.45 8.50
N SER A 98 10.58 19.81 7.23
CA SER A 98 10.92 21.20 6.85
C SER A 98 9.69 22.10 6.72
N GLY A 99 8.49 21.52 6.75
CA GLY A 99 7.22 22.20 6.51
C GLY A 99 7.11 22.79 5.10
N ALA A 100 7.85 22.27 4.10
CA ALA A 100 8.16 22.77 2.76
C ALA A 100 7.06 23.56 2.00
N GLY A 101 6.62 24.70 2.56
CA GLY A 101 5.40 25.41 2.18
C GLY A 101 4.11 24.60 2.34
N LEU A 102 4.05 23.70 3.33
CA LEU A 102 2.84 23.00 3.73
C LEU A 102 2.08 23.87 4.74
N THR A 103 0.76 23.88 4.64
CA THR A 103 -0.12 24.67 5.52
C THR A 103 -0.48 23.93 6.81
N ASP A 104 -0.57 22.60 6.78
CA ASP A 104 -0.83 21.77 7.97
C ASP A 104 0.01 20.48 7.98
N PRO A 105 1.33 20.58 8.30
CA PRO A 105 2.23 19.42 8.33
C PRO A 105 1.78 18.30 9.27
N GLN A 106 0.96 18.60 10.29
CA GLN A 106 0.44 17.59 11.23
C GLN A 106 -0.66 16.76 10.58
N ARG A 107 -1.61 17.40 9.87
CA ARG A 107 -2.60 16.67 9.07
C ARG A 107 -1.96 15.89 7.95
N ASP A 108 -0.99 16.48 7.26
CA ASP A 108 -0.28 15.80 6.18
C ASP A 108 0.48 14.57 6.71
N ALA A 109 1.13 14.69 7.87
CA ALA A 109 1.79 13.55 8.51
C ALA A 109 0.79 12.46 8.93
N GLN A 110 -0.37 12.86 9.47
CA GLN A 110 -1.43 11.91 9.79
C GLN A 110 -1.92 11.18 8.53
N PHE A 111 -2.06 11.86 7.39
CA PHE A 111 -2.47 11.22 6.13
C PHE A 111 -1.50 10.11 5.70
N PHE A 112 -0.19 10.36 5.76
CA PHE A 112 0.79 9.31 5.46
C PHE A 112 0.84 8.20 6.53
N PHE A 113 0.65 8.55 7.81
CA PHE A 113 0.55 7.57 8.88
C PHE A 113 -0.61 6.59 8.63
N GLU A 114 -1.78 7.07 8.21
CA GLU A 114 -2.95 6.22 7.91
C GLU A 114 -2.67 5.26 6.74
N GLY A 115 -1.88 5.71 5.75
CA GLY A 115 -1.39 4.84 4.68
C GLY A 115 -0.44 3.74 5.19
N TYR A 116 0.46 4.08 6.11
CA TYR A 116 1.32 3.11 6.79
C TYR A 116 0.52 2.14 7.66
N GLU A 117 -0.54 2.61 8.33
CA GLU A 117 -1.39 1.76 9.16
C GLU A 117 -2.05 0.65 8.34
N ALA A 118 -2.62 0.98 7.18
CA ALA A 118 -3.22 -0.02 6.30
C ALA A 118 -2.20 -1.08 5.84
N TRP A 119 -1.00 -0.64 5.43
CA TRP A 119 0.08 -1.51 5.01
C TRP A 119 0.62 -2.38 6.15
N LEU A 120 0.98 -1.79 7.29
CA LEU A 120 1.60 -2.52 8.41
C LEU A 120 0.62 -3.50 9.05
N ARG A 121 -0.69 -3.18 9.11
CA ARG A 121 -1.71 -4.17 9.52
C ARG A 121 -1.78 -5.35 8.55
N ALA A 122 -1.60 -5.13 7.24
CA ALA A 122 -1.55 -6.21 6.26
C ALA A 122 -0.29 -7.07 6.40
N VAL A 123 0.87 -6.46 6.68
CA VAL A 123 2.10 -7.19 7.03
C VAL A 123 1.92 -8.00 8.31
N HIS A 124 1.36 -7.39 9.36
CA HIS A 124 1.12 -8.09 10.61
C HIS A 124 0.21 -9.29 10.39
N ALA A 125 -0.84 -9.15 9.58
CA ALA A 125 -1.72 -10.26 9.21
C ALA A 125 -0.99 -11.39 8.49
N GLU A 126 -0.16 -11.08 7.49
CA GLU A 126 0.68 -12.06 6.79
C GLU A 126 1.62 -12.81 7.75
N PHE A 127 2.21 -12.10 8.73
CA PHE A 127 3.21 -12.64 9.65
C PHE A 127 2.65 -13.21 10.96
N THR A 128 1.33 -13.18 11.15
CA THR A 128 0.63 -13.82 12.28
C THR A 128 -0.40 -14.86 11.84
N GLY A 129 -0.70 -14.93 10.55
CA GLY A 129 -1.70 -15.86 10.01
C GLY A 129 -3.15 -15.43 10.25
N VAL A 130 -3.39 -14.22 10.75
CA VAL A 130 -4.76 -13.65 10.80
C VAL A 130 -5.20 -13.18 9.41
N PRO A 131 -6.51 -12.99 9.16
CA PRO A 131 -6.99 -12.60 7.83
C PRO A 131 -6.39 -11.28 7.34
N ILE A 132 -5.76 -11.33 6.16
CA ILE A 132 -5.23 -10.16 5.45
C ILE A 132 -6.39 -9.35 4.86
N ALA A 133 -6.27 -8.02 4.89
CA ALA A 133 -7.21 -7.12 4.23
C ALA A 133 -7.36 -7.49 2.74
N TRP A 134 -8.60 -7.46 2.23
CA TRP A 134 -8.95 -8.03 0.92
C TRP A 134 -8.13 -7.44 -0.24
N GLN A 135 -7.80 -6.15 -0.19
CA GLN A 135 -7.04 -5.48 -1.23
C GLN A 135 -5.56 -5.90 -1.24
N TRP A 136 -5.03 -6.34 -0.09
CA TRP A 136 -3.65 -6.76 0.10
C TRP A 136 -3.44 -8.27 -0.05
N ALA A 137 -4.50 -9.08 0.10
CA ALA A 137 -4.39 -10.53 -0.02
C ALA A 137 -3.81 -11.00 -1.38
N PRO A 138 -4.16 -10.43 -2.55
CA PRO A 138 -3.53 -10.80 -3.81
C PRO A 138 -2.04 -10.49 -3.86
N TYR A 139 -1.61 -9.37 -3.26
CA TYR A 139 -0.20 -8.99 -3.18
C TYR A 139 0.63 -10.08 -2.47
N PHE A 140 0.22 -10.48 -1.26
CA PHE A 140 0.94 -11.51 -0.50
C PHE A 140 0.88 -12.88 -1.16
N GLY A 141 -0.26 -13.24 -1.75
CA GLY A 141 -0.40 -14.48 -2.53
C GLY A 141 0.56 -14.55 -3.73
N LEU A 142 0.72 -13.43 -4.45
CA LEU A 142 1.67 -13.33 -5.57
C LEU A 142 3.12 -13.23 -5.11
N ALA A 143 3.40 -12.59 -3.97
CA ALA A 143 4.73 -12.49 -3.40
C ALA A 143 5.32 -13.87 -3.05
N GLY A 144 4.47 -14.82 -2.63
CA GLY A 144 4.85 -16.23 -2.43
C GLY A 144 4.99 -17.05 -3.72
N ASN A 145 4.55 -16.54 -4.86
CA ASN A 145 4.63 -17.24 -6.15
C ASN A 145 5.84 -16.76 -6.97
N CYS A 146 6.97 -17.45 -6.82
CA CYS A 146 8.22 -17.05 -7.47
C CYS A 146 8.22 -17.21 -9.01
N ALA A 147 7.22 -17.89 -9.58
CA ALA A 147 7.05 -17.98 -11.03
C ALA A 147 6.51 -16.68 -11.64
N GLU A 148 5.85 -15.83 -10.85
CA GLU A 148 5.34 -14.54 -11.30
C GLU A 148 6.48 -13.51 -11.42
N SER A 149 6.28 -12.45 -12.21
CA SER A 149 7.28 -11.38 -12.30
C SER A 149 7.22 -10.50 -11.04
N GLY A 150 8.39 -10.10 -10.51
CA GLY A 150 8.43 -9.18 -9.37
C GLY A 150 7.80 -7.82 -9.69
N ALA A 151 7.80 -7.41 -10.95
CA ALA A 151 7.13 -6.19 -11.40
C ALA A 151 5.60 -6.30 -11.26
N TYR A 152 5.01 -7.45 -11.61
CA TYR A 152 3.59 -7.71 -11.41
C TYR A 152 3.22 -7.70 -9.92
N VAL A 153 3.99 -8.38 -9.07
CA VAL A 153 3.79 -8.36 -7.60
C VAL A 153 3.80 -6.92 -7.06
N ALA A 154 4.79 -6.11 -7.45
CA ALA A 154 4.88 -4.72 -7.01
C ALA A 154 3.65 -3.88 -7.41
N MET A 155 3.16 -4.03 -8.64
CA MET A 155 2.01 -3.27 -9.13
C MET A 155 0.69 -3.65 -8.46
N VAL A 156 0.52 -4.90 -8.07
CA VAL A 156 -0.65 -5.31 -7.28
C VAL A 156 -0.62 -4.62 -5.91
N GLY A 157 0.55 -4.51 -5.29
CA GLY A 157 0.73 -3.71 -4.07
C GLY A 157 0.42 -2.21 -4.28
N TYR A 158 0.83 -1.64 -5.42
CA TYR A 158 0.49 -0.24 -5.72
C TYR A 158 -1.00 -0.04 -5.95
N ASN A 159 -1.66 -0.97 -6.62
CA ASN A 159 -3.11 -0.91 -6.81
C ASN A 159 -3.85 -0.96 -5.46
N ALA A 160 -3.44 -1.86 -4.54
CA ALA A 160 -3.99 -1.91 -3.19
C ALA A 160 -3.86 -0.56 -2.47
N HIS A 161 -2.65 -0.02 -2.42
CA HIS A 161 -2.39 1.25 -1.76
C HIS A 161 -3.11 2.43 -2.40
N MET A 162 -3.03 2.56 -3.72
CA MET A 162 -3.50 3.75 -4.42
C MET A 162 -5.01 3.79 -4.61
N SER A 163 -5.63 2.65 -4.90
CA SER A 163 -7.06 2.57 -5.18
C SER A 163 -7.89 2.49 -3.89
N VAL A 164 -7.31 1.99 -2.79
CA VAL A 164 -8.05 1.69 -1.55
C VAL A 164 -7.51 2.49 -0.36
N ASP A 165 -6.23 2.34 -0.03
CA ASP A 165 -5.68 2.92 1.21
C ASP A 165 -5.65 4.46 1.15
N ILE A 166 -5.24 5.06 0.02
CA ILE A 166 -5.22 6.53 -0.13
C ILE A 166 -6.62 7.15 0.05
N PRO A 167 -7.69 6.71 -0.63
CA PRO A 167 -9.03 7.22 -0.36
C PRO A 167 -9.49 7.06 1.08
N GLN A 168 -9.14 5.95 1.73
CA GLN A 168 -9.48 5.73 3.15
C GLN A 168 -8.74 6.72 4.06
N ALA A 169 -7.45 6.94 3.84
CA ALA A 169 -6.64 7.92 4.55
C ALA A 169 -7.15 9.35 4.35
N LEU A 170 -7.58 9.72 3.13
CA LEU A 170 -8.19 11.03 2.87
C LEU A 170 -9.50 11.20 3.66
N ALA A 171 -10.33 10.15 3.70
CA ALA A 171 -11.58 10.16 4.44
C ALA A 171 -11.36 10.24 5.96
N SER A 172 -10.38 9.51 6.53
CA SER A 172 -10.10 9.51 7.96
C SER A 172 -9.48 10.82 8.45
N THR A 173 -8.65 11.45 7.63
CA THR A 173 -7.99 12.73 7.96
C THR A 173 -8.83 13.98 7.64
N GLY A 174 -9.95 13.81 6.93
CA GLY A 174 -10.79 14.94 6.53
C GLY A 174 -10.13 15.84 5.48
N ILE A 175 -9.20 15.30 4.68
CA ILE A 175 -8.68 16.00 3.51
C ILE A 175 -9.74 15.95 2.40
N GLY A 176 -10.14 17.13 1.94
CA GLY A 176 -11.18 17.37 0.96
C GLY A 176 -10.88 18.61 0.11
N PRO A 177 -11.84 19.11 -0.68
CA PRO A 177 -11.59 20.18 -1.64
C PRO A 177 -11.08 21.48 -1.02
N ASP A 178 -11.48 21.78 0.21
CA ASP A 178 -11.14 23.03 0.90
C ASP A 178 -9.70 23.05 1.47
N ASN A 179 -9.04 21.89 1.55
CA ASN A 179 -7.72 21.73 2.16
C ASN A 179 -6.81 20.73 1.41
N SER A 180 -7.09 20.45 0.12
CA SER A 180 -6.33 19.47 -0.69
C SER A 180 -5.01 19.97 -1.25
N ALA A 181 -4.67 21.26 -1.06
CA ALA A 181 -3.50 21.87 -1.68
C ALA A 181 -2.19 21.17 -1.26
N ASP A 182 -2.04 20.88 0.03
CA ASP A 182 -0.87 20.18 0.57
C ASP A 182 -0.80 18.74 0.06
N TYR A 183 -1.94 18.03 0.02
CA TYR A 183 -2.03 16.68 -0.57
C TYR A 183 -1.52 16.65 -2.01
N PHE A 184 -2.02 17.52 -2.90
CA PHE A 184 -1.56 17.54 -4.29
C PHE A 184 -0.09 17.95 -4.42
N LYS A 185 0.40 18.83 -3.54
CA LYS A 185 1.80 19.23 -3.51
C LYS A 185 2.73 18.08 -3.11
N LEU A 186 2.35 17.31 -2.09
CA LEU A 186 3.07 16.12 -1.65
C LEU A 186 3.05 15.04 -2.74
N MET A 187 1.90 14.83 -3.39
CA MET A 187 1.80 13.87 -4.49
C MET A 187 2.63 14.28 -5.72
N ASP A 188 2.66 15.56 -6.10
CA ASP A 188 3.53 16.04 -7.19
C ASP A 188 5.01 15.84 -6.86
N ALA A 189 5.41 16.09 -5.62
CA ALA A 189 6.78 15.87 -5.18
C ALA A 189 7.19 14.38 -5.26
N ILE A 190 6.29 13.46 -4.90
CA ILE A 190 6.54 12.01 -5.06
C ILE A 190 6.65 11.66 -6.54
N ALA A 191 5.80 12.24 -7.40
CA ALA A 191 5.83 12.05 -8.84
C ALA A 191 7.19 12.39 -9.45
N VAL A 192 7.77 13.50 -9.04
CA VAL A 192 9.08 13.98 -9.51
C VAL A 192 10.17 12.97 -9.17
N ASN A 193 10.07 12.30 -8.02
CA ASN A 193 11.04 11.33 -7.56
C ASN A 193 10.81 9.90 -8.08
N ASN A 194 9.78 9.65 -8.91
CA ASN A 194 9.46 8.33 -9.48
C ASN A 194 10.65 7.56 -10.10
N PRO A 195 11.59 8.19 -10.84
CA PRO A 195 12.76 7.47 -11.36
C PRO A 195 13.61 6.78 -10.28
N THR A 196 13.65 7.34 -9.06
CA THR A 196 14.32 6.73 -7.91
C THR A 196 13.60 5.46 -7.44
N LEU A 197 12.27 5.45 -7.42
CA LEU A 197 11.48 4.28 -7.04
C LEU A 197 11.67 3.14 -8.04
N VAL A 198 11.57 3.45 -9.35
CA VAL A 198 11.79 2.47 -10.43
C VAL A 198 13.19 1.88 -10.35
N SER A 199 14.22 2.74 -10.24
CA SER A 199 15.61 2.29 -10.23
C SER A 199 15.95 1.45 -9.00
N ARG A 200 15.50 1.84 -7.79
CA ARG A 200 15.70 1.04 -6.58
C ARG A 200 15.01 -0.31 -6.65
N THR A 201 13.76 -0.36 -7.10
CA THR A 201 13.01 -1.62 -7.23
C THR A 201 13.71 -2.59 -8.18
N LYS A 202 14.21 -2.08 -9.31
CA LYS A 202 15.00 -2.86 -10.26
C LYS A 202 16.35 -3.31 -9.69
N GLN A 203 17.06 -2.44 -8.97
CA GLN A 203 18.36 -2.79 -8.38
C GLN A 203 18.23 -3.84 -7.27
N THR A 204 17.20 -3.74 -6.43
CA THR A 204 17.03 -4.59 -5.26
C THR A 204 16.39 -5.93 -5.60
N TYR A 205 15.34 -5.95 -6.43
CA TYR A 205 14.55 -7.17 -6.70
C TYR A 205 14.63 -7.64 -8.16
N ASN A 206 15.43 -6.98 -9.02
CA ASN A 206 15.41 -7.19 -10.47
C ASN A 206 13.99 -7.07 -11.06
N ALA A 207 13.16 -6.22 -10.46
CA ALA A 207 11.78 -5.98 -10.87
C ALA A 207 11.69 -4.62 -11.57
N ASP A 208 11.60 -4.64 -12.90
CA ASP A 208 11.44 -3.42 -13.68
C ASP A 208 9.97 -2.99 -13.74
N VAL A 209 9.59 -2.13 -12.81
CA VAL A 209 8.24 -1.54 -12.76
C VAL A 209 8.08 -0.36 -13.74
N GLY A 210 9.14 0.08 -14.42
CA GLY A 210 9.12 1.26 -15.30
C GLY A 210 8.05 1.21 -16.39
N PRO A 211 7.96 0.13 -17.19
CA PRO A 211 6.89 -0.05 -18.18
C PRO A 211 5.49 -0.04 -17.57
N LEU A 212 5.34 -0.61 -16.37
CA LEU A 212 4.06 -0.64 -15.66
C LEU A 212 3.62 0.72 -15.15
N TRP A 213 4.54 1.51 -14.60
CA TRP A 213 4.25 2.90 -14.27
C TRP A 213 3.84 3.68 -15.52
N ARG A 214 4.49 3.43 -16.66
CA ARG A 214 4.10 4.03 -17.94
C ARG A 214 2.70 3.58 -18.38
N PHE A 215 2.37 2.31 -18.24
CA PHE A 215 1.02 1.85 -18.57
C PHE A 215 -0.05 2.40 -17.60
N TYR A 216 0.19 2.31 -16.30
CA TYR A 216 -0.73 2.67 -15.20
C TYR A 216 -0.99 4.18 -15.14
N PHE A 217 0.04 5.01 -15.38
CA PHE A 217 -0.06 6.46 -15.30
C PHE A 217 0.06 7.18 -16.64
N PHE A 218 0.31 6.52 -17.75
CA PHE A 218 0.52 7.24 -19.01
C PHE A 218 -0.28 6.63 -20.15
N GLY A 219 -0.97 5.51 -19.91
CA GLY A 219 -1.73 4.86 -20.95
C GLY A 219 -0.86 4.68 -22.20
N GLU A 220 0.23 3.92 -22.15
CA GLU A 220 0.92 3.49 -23.39
C GLU A 220 -0.04 2.69 -24.33
N GLY A 221 -1.23 2.29 -23.85
CA GLY A 221 -2.36 1.90 -24.70
C GLY A 221 -3.00 3.03 -25.51
N LEU A 222 -2.97 4.27 -25.01
CA LEU A 222 -3.38 5.52 -25.65
C LEU A 222 -2.33 6.02 -26.66
N ASP A 223 -1.03 5.80 -26.43
CA ASP A 223 0.04 6.18 -27.36
C ASP A 223 0.01 5.42 -28.69
N ARG A 224 -0.63 4.23 -28.73
CA ARG A 224 -0.98 3.56 -30.00
C ARG A 224 -2.02 4.34 -30.83
N ILE A 225 -2.69 5.32 -30.25
CA ILE A 225 -3.71 6.18 -30.87
C ILE A 225 -3.18 7.62 -31.05
N THR A 226 -2.37 8.13 -30.12
CA THR A 226 -1.95 9.55 -30.07
C THR A 226 -0.54 9.83 -30.60
N GLY A 227 0.29 8.81 -30.86
CA GLY A 227 1.61 8.94 -31.47
C GLY A 227 2.77 9.00 -30.47
N GLU A 228 3.93 8.50 -30.90
CA GLU A 228 5.13 8.29 -30.09
C GLU A 228 5.81 9.63 -29.70
N GLY A 229 6.11 9.82 -28.40
CA GLY A 229 7.07 10.84 -27.95
C GLY A 229 6.54 12.18 -27.43
N VAL A 230 5.25 12.34 -27.16
CA VAL A 230 4.65 13.64 -26.76
C VAL A 230 4.59 13.81 -25.22
N GLY A 231 5.75 13.83 -24.54
CA GLY A 231 5.93 14.54 -23.26
C GLY A 231 5.71 13.76 -21.94
N SER A 232 6.68 12.92 -21.58
CA SER A 232 6.63 12.04 -20.40
C SER A 232 6.41 12.75 -19.05
N THR A 233 7.00 13.91 -18.78
CA THR A 233 6.87 14.55 -17.44
C THR A 233 5.56 15.33 -17.24
N MET A 234 5.05 16.01 -18.27
CA MET A 234 3.79 16.76 -18.15
C MET A 234 2.58 15.83 -18.21
N LEU A 235 2.64 14.76 -19.02
CA LEU A 235 1.65 13.69 -19.00
C LEU A 235 1.70 12.92 -17.67
N LEU A 236 2.90 12.62 -17.12
CA LEU A 236 3.07 12.06 -15.76
C LEU A 236 2.29 12.82 -14.72
N ARG A 237 2.57 14.12 -14.66
CA ARG A 237 1.93 15.02 -13.70
C ARG A 237 0.42 15.08 -13.92
N SER A 238 -0.04 15.10 -15.17
CA SER A 238 -1.47 15.19 -15.50
C SER A 238 -2.24 13.92 -15.14
N ALA A 239 -1.67 12.75 -15.42
CA ALA A 239 -2.32 11.49 -15.11
C ALA A 239 -2.26 11.15 -13.62
N LEU A 240 -1.12 11.39 -12.96
CA LEU A 240 -1.05 11.26 -11.52
C LEU A 240 -1.97 12.28 -10.82
N ALA A 241 -2.09 13.50 -11.34
CA ALA A 241 -3.10 14.46 -10.86
C ALA A 241 -4.53 13.93 -11.05
N SER A 242 -4.82 13.21 -12.14
CA SER A 242 -6.14 12.62 -12.39
C SER A 242 -6.45 11.45 -11.44
N VAL A 243 -5.46 10.59 -11.17
CA VAL A 243 -5.57 9.54 -10.14
C VAL A 243 -5.78 10.17 -8.78
N ASN A 244 -4.99 11.18 -8.41
CA ASN A 244 -5.12 11.83 -7.11
C ASN A 244 -6.41 12.64 -6.95
N ALA A 245 -6.95 13.20 -8.02
CA ALA A 245 -8.27 13.82 -8.04
C ALA A 245 -9.39 12.78 -7.84
N THR A 246 -9.26 11.61 -8.47
CA THR A 246 -10.18 10.48 -8.25
C THR A 246 -10.10 10.00 -6.80
N ASN A 247 -8.90 9.88 -6.25
CA ASN A 247 -8.70 9.52 -4.85
C ASN A 247 -9.30 10.55 -3.90
N LEU A 248 -9.15 11.84 -4.17
CA LEU A 248 -9.80 12.91 -3.40
C LEU A 248 -11.33 12.80 -3.47
N ALA A 249 -11.90 12.60 -4.65
CA ALA A 249 -13.34 12.40 -4.81
C ALA A 249 -13.84 11.17 -4.05
N ASN A 250 -13.08 10.08 -4.08
CA ASN A 250 -13.38 8.87 -3.32
C ASN A 250 -13.25 9.11 -1.80
N GLY A 251 -12.23 9.83 -1.32
CA GLY A 251 -12.09 10.19 0.09
C GLY A 251 -13.28 11.01 0.59
N VAL A 252 -13.69 12.03 -0.16
CA VAL A 252 -14.88 12.84 0.12
C VAL A 252 -16.14 11.97 0.14
N GLY A 253 -16.28 11.08 -0.84
CA GLY A 253 -17.42 10.17 -0.95
C GLY A 253 -17.52 9.19 0.23
N LEU A 254 -16.38 8.68 0.70
CA LEU A 254 -16.28 7.81 1.89
C LEU A 254 -16.56 8.56 3.19
N ALA A 255 -16.16 9.82 3.30
CA ALA A 255 -16.42 10.65 4.47
C ALA A 255 -17.94 10.94 4.63
N ASN A 256 -18.68 11.06 3.54
CA ASN A 256 -20.11 11.35 3.55
C ASN A 256 -20.98 10.07 3.69
N PRO A 257 -21.78 9.92 4.78
CA PRO A 257 -22.63 8.74 4.97
C PRO A 257 -23.61 8.45 3.83
N ALA A 258 -24.10 9.48 3.13
CA ALA A 258 -25.05 9.33 2.03
C ALA A 258 -24.43 8.70 0.78
N THR A 259 -23.13 8.91 0.55
CA THR A 259 -22.40 8.39 -0.61
C THR A 259 -21.43 7.26 -0.29
N ARG A 260 -21.15 7.01 1.00
CA ARG A 260 -20.17 6.01 1.44
C ARG A 260 -20.33 4.66 0.75
N GLY A 261 -21.56 4.11 0.72
CA GLY A 261 -21.80 2.79 0.12
C GLY A 261 -21.54 2.73 -1.38
N ILE A 262 -21.96 3.75 -2.14
CA ILE A 262 -21.71 3.79 -3.58
C ILE A 262 -20.23 4.03 -3.88
N THR A 263 -19.55 4.85 -3.07
CA THR A 263 -18.11 5.08 -3.18
C THR A 263 -17.29 3.83 -2.85
N THR A 264 -17.63 3.09 -1.80
CA THR A 264 -17.00 1.78 -1.51
C THR A 264 -17.16 0.82 -2.69
N THR A 265 -18.35 0.77 -3.30
CA THR A 265 -18.59 -0.07 -4.49
C THR A 265 -17.73 0.38 -5.67
N ALA A 266 -17.60 1.69 -5.90
CA ALA A 266 -16.77 2.24 -6.96
C ALA A 266 -15.28 1.92 -6.74
N ILE A 267 -14.77 2.09 -5.51
CA ILE A 267 -13.39 1.72 -5.15
C ILE A 267 -13.12 0.24 -5.43
N ASN A 268 -14.02 -0.64 -4.97
CA ASN A 268 -13.86 -2.08 -5.18
C ASN A 268 -13.87 -2.43 -6.68
N ALA A 269 -14.74 -1.81 -7.47
CA ALA A 269 -14.80 -2.01 -8.91
C ALA A 269 -13.53 -1.50 -9.61
N THR A 270 -13.03 -0.32 -9.24
CA THR A 270 -11.79 0.25 -9.78
C THR A 270 -10.58 -0.63 -9.44
N TRP A 271 -10.43 -1.02 -8.17
CA TRP A 271 -9.35 -1.90 -7.74
C TRP A 271 -9.38 -3.22 -8.52
N GLY A 272 -10.55 -3.86 -8.64
CA GLY A 272 -10.69 -5.15 -9.32
C GLY A 272 -10.47 -5.05 -10.83
N ALA A 273 -10.89 -3.95 -11.45
CA ALA A 273 -10.64 -3.71 -12.87
C ALA A 273 -9.13 -3.54 -13.15
N ILE A 274 -8.43 -2.77 -12.31
CA ILE A 274 -6.98 -2.58 -12.43
C ILE A 274 -6.24 -3.90 -12.23
N ASP A 275 -6.61 -4.67 -11.19
CA ASP A 275 -6.00 -5.98 -10.90
C ASP A 275 -6.16 -6.94 -12.09
N GLY A 276 -7.37 -7.00 -12.68
CA GLY A 276 -7.62 -7.80 -13.88
C GLY A 276 -6.80 -7.38 -15.10
N VAL A 277 -6.59 -6.07 -15.29
CA VAL A 277 -5.73 -5.55 -16.37
C VAL A 277 -4.27 -5.93 -16.15
N LEU A 278 -3.75 -5.75 -14.93
CA LEU A 278 -2.39 -6.17 -14.57
C LEU A 278 -2.19 -7.67 -14.83
N ALA A 279 -3.10 -8.51 -14.36
CA ALA A 279 -3.08 -9.96 -14.61
C ALA A 279 -3.09 -10.31 -16.10
N THR A 280 -3.82 -9.55 -16.91
CA THR A 280 -3.90 -9.76 -18.36
C THR A 280 -2.60 -9.38 -19.06
N LEU A 281 -2.01 -8.25 -18.69
CA LEU A 281 -0.74 -7.78 -19.23
C LEU A 281 0.39 -8.76 -18.94
N THR A 282 0.43 -9.35 -17.74
CA THR A 282 1.40 -10.40 -17.39
C THR A 282 1.29 -11.61 -18.33
N LYS A 283 0.06 -12.07 -18.60
CA LYS A 283 -0.17 -13.27 -19.43
C LYS A 283 0.21 -13.12 -20.90
N VAL A 284 0.23 -11.90 -21.44
CA VAL A 284 0.56 -11.64 -22.85
C VAL A 284 2.04 -11.27 -23.04
N ASN A 285 2.91 -11.55 -22.06
CA ASN A 285 4.30 -11.10 -21.99
C ASN A 285 4.44 -9.58 -22.11
N GLY A 286 3.40 -8.84 -21.70
CA GLY A 286 3.47 -7.40 -21.57
C GLY A 286 4.30 -6.96 -20.37
N LEU A 287 4.67 -7.92 -19.49
CA LEU A 287 5.38 -7.79 -18.21
C LEU A 287 6.32 -8.95 -17.97
#